data_AF-A0A9P8P7Y4-F1
#
_entry.id   AF-A0A9P8P7Y4-F1
#
_cell.length_a   1.000
_cell.length_b   1.000
_cell.length_c   1.000
_cell.angle_alpha   90.00
_cell.angle_beta   90.00
_cell.angle_gamma   90.00
#
_symmetry.space_group_name_H-M   'P 1'
#
loop_
_entity.id
_entity.type
_entity.pdbx_description
1 polymer ?
#
loop_
_entity_poly.entity_id
_entity_poly.type
_entity_poly.pdbx_seq_one_letter_code
_entity_poly.pdbx_strand_id
1 'polypeptide(L)'
;MSASVQKQSSKPQILQRINRLKELKDQALRENSKELQREAQRIKETQKAKAALSQVKAQEEAQQEELRRQNIDVDRIKRREYTIEQDEAWNEKLKSNKTAAEDREFQNFKQLARRTYSKELKNLDTINTKQYEAQKQLYHDLKQQGKSEADIISSLTDRAKLNAMVIQLKERETNTVKRRKLTEDNQNSINEKNKQFNDKLNRHYDEYLSDLKDNIKRGSST
;
A
#
# COMPACT_ATOMS: atom_id res chain seq x y z
N MET A 1 -46.98 -19.48 -29.30
CA MET A 1 -47.28 -19.83 -27.90
C MET A 1 -46.48 -18.89 -27.01
N SER A 2 -47.00 -17.69 -26.79
CA SER A 2 -46.28 -16.56 -26.19
C SER A 2 -46.67 -16.46 -24.72
N ALA A 3 -45.74 -16.76 -23.81
CA ALA A 3 -45.97 -16.65 -22.37
C ALA A 3 -46.04 -15.18 -21.95
N SER A 4 -47.27 -14.72 -21.68
CA SER A 4 -47.59 -13.42 -21.12
C SER A 4 -47.07 -13.31 -19.68
N VAL A 5 -46.20 -12.33 -19.47
CA VAL A 5 -45.59 -11.98 -18.19
C VAL A 5 -46.66 -11.43 -17.24
N GLN A 6 -47.04 -12.21 -16.22
CA GLN A 6 -47.89 -11.75 -15.12
C GLN A 6 -47.13 -10.74 -14.26
N LYS A 7 -47.36 -9.44 -14.48
CA LYS A 7 -46.99 -8.35 -13.56
C LYS A 7 -48.25 -7.76 -12.95
N GLN A 8 -48.71 -8.33 -11.83
CA GLN A 8 -49.58 -7.61 -10.88
C GLN A 8 -49.00 -7.80 -9.48
N SER A 9 -48.10 -6.89 -9.08
CA SER A 9 -47.74 -6.72 -7.68
C SER A 9 -48.94 -6.14 -6.96
N SER A 10 -49.49 -6.85 -5.98
CA SER A 10 -50.64 -6.34 -5.20
C SER A 10 -50.22 -5.11 -4.39
N LYS A 11 -51.09 -4.09 -4.26
CA LYS A 11 -50.89 -2.91 -3.40
C LYS A 11 -50.34 -3.23 -1.99
N PRO A 12 -50.79 -4.30 -1.28
CA PRO A 12 -50.22 -4.64 0.03
C PRO A 12 -48.75 -5.08 -0.02
N GLN A 13 -48.32 -5.79 -1.07
CA GLN A 13 -46.90 -6.18 -1.24
C GLN A 13 -45.99 -4.95 -1.47
N ILE A 14 -46.48 -3.92 -2.15
CA ILE A 14 -45.74 -2.66 -2.36
C ILE A 14 -45.58 -1.92 -1.03
N LEU A 15 -46.63 -1.84 -0.23
CA LEU A 15 -46.59 -1.21 1.10
C LEU A 15 -45.62 -1.93 2.06
N GLN A 16 -45.65 -3.26 2.08
CA GLN A 16 -44.70 -4.06 2.85
C GLN A 16 -43.25 -3.81 2.41
N ARG A 17 -43.00 -3.73 1.10
CA ARG A 17 -41.67 -3.40 0.56
C ARG A 17 -41.22 -2.00 0.96
N ILE A 18 -42.11 -1.00 0.93
CA ILE A 18 -41.81 0.36 1.35
C ILE A 18 -41.49 0.42 2.85
N ASN A 19 -42.24 -0.28 3.70
CA ASN A 19 -41.97 -0.33 5.13
C ASN A 19 -40.62 -1.00 5.42
N ARG A 20 -40.31 -2.12 4.74
CA ARG A 20 -39.00 -2.76 4.83
C ARG A 20 -37.86 -1.84 4.39
N LEU A 21 -38.05 -1.05 3.33
CA LEU A 21 -37.05 -0.07 2.90
C LEU A 21 -36.85 1.06 3.92
N LYS A 22 -37.92 1.51 4.59
CA LYS A 22 -37.83 2.49 5.69
C LYS A 22 -37.06 1.91 6.87
N GLU A 23 -37.34 0.68 7.26
CA GLU A 23 -36.61 -0.02 8.34
C GLU A 23 -35.12 -0.18 8.01
N LEU A 24 -34.78 -0.61 6.79
CA LEU A 24 -33.39 -0.72 6.34
C LEU A 24 -32.68 0.64 6.33
N LYS A 25 -33.39 1.71 5.92
CA LYS A 25 -32.86 3.08 5.97
C LYS A 25 -32.57 3.51 7.41
N ASP A 26 -33.49 3.24 8.33
CA ASP A 26 -33.32 3.61 9.74
C ASP A 26 -32.22 2.77 10.42
N GLN A 27 -32.06 1.50 10.03
CA GLN A 27 -30.92 0.66 10.44
C GLN A 27 -29.59 1.26 9.94
N ALA A 28 -29.50 1.60 8.65
CA ALA A 28 -28.31 2.21 8.07
C ALA A 28 -27.96 3.56 8.73
N LEU A 29 -28.95 4.40 9.03
CA LEU A 29 -28.73 5.67 9.73
C LEU A 29 -28.18 5.46 11.15
N ARG A 30 -28.69 4.45 11.88
CA ARG A 30 -28.19 4.09 13.21
C ARG A 30 -26.78 3.53 13.15
N GLU A 31 -26.48 2.70 12.16
CA GLU A 31 -25.13 2.15 11.95
C GLU A 31 -24.13 3.25 11.60
N ASN A 32 -24.46 4.11 10.63
CA ASN A 32 -23.63 5.25 10.26
C ASN A 32 -23.38 6.20 11.43
N SER A 33 -24.40 6.49 12.25
CA SER A 33 -24.25 7.33 13.43
C SER A 33 -23.33 6.69 14.48
N LYS A 34 -23.45 5.38 14.71
CA LYS A 34 -22.55 4.63 15.60
C LYS A 34 -21.11 4.61 15.07
N GLU A 35 -20.93 4.44 13.76
CA GLU A 35 -19.61 4.47 13.14
C GLU A 35 -18.96 5.85 13.22
N LEU A 36 -19.71 6.92 12.97
CA LEU A 36 -19.25 8.30 13.13
C LEU A 36 -18.79 8.58 14.56
N GLN A 37 -19.53 8.09 15.57
CA GLN A 37 -19.12 8.22 16.97
C GLN A 37 -17.83 7.45 17.28
N ARG A 38 -17.68 6.22 16.76
CA ARG A 38 -16.46 5.42 16.90
C ARG A 38 -15.26 6.10 16.24
N GLU A 39 -15.46 6.67 15.05
CA GLU A 39 -14.42 7.42 14.35
C GLU A 39 -14.02 8.67 15.14
N ALA A 40 -14.98 9.45 15.63
CA ALA A 40 -14.72 10.62 16.46
C ALA A 40 -13.96 10.26 17.76
N GLN A 41 -14.30 9.12 18.39
CA GLN A 41 -13.56 8.59 19.53
C GLN A 41 -12.12 8.23 19.16
N ARG A 42 -11.90 7.51 18.05
CA ARG A 42 -10.55 7.21 17.54
C ARG A 42 -9.75 8.46 17.24
N ILE A 43 -10.36 9.47 16.60
CA ILE A 43 -9.70 10.76 16.34
C ILE A 43 -9.30 11.42 17.66
N LYS A 44 -10.20 11.47 18.65
CA LYS A 44 -9.90 12.04 19.97
C LYS A 44 -8.78 11.28 20.69
N GLU A 45 -8.79 9.96 20.64
CA GLU A 45 -7.74 9.11 21.22
C GLU A 45 -6.39 9.33 20.53
N THR A 46 -6.36 9.39 19.20
CA THR A 46 -5.13 9.67 18.43
C THR A 46 -4.60 11.07 18.71
N GLN A 47 -5.47 12.08 18.85
CA GLN A 47 -5.07 13.43 19.26
C GLN A 47 -4.50 13.45 20.68
N LYS A 48 -5.14 12.76 21.63
CA LYS A 48 -4.65 12.62 23.00
C LYS A 48 -3.29 11.92 23.04
N ALA A 49 -3.11 10.85 22.28
CA ALA A 49 -1.83 10.15 22.16
C ALA A 49 -0.73 11.03 21.55
N LYS A 50 -1.04 11.82 20.51
CA LYS A 50 -0.11 12.80 19.93
C LYS A 50 0.28 13.88 20.94
N ALA A 51 -0.69 14.41 21.70
CA ALA A 51 -0.42 15.41 22.74
C ALA A 51 0.46 14.84 23.86
N ALA A 52 0.18 13.61 24.33
CA ALA A 52 1.00 12.93 25.32
C ALA A 52 2.44 12.70 24.82
N LEU A 53 2.60 12.24 23.57
CA LEU A 53 3.93 12.09 22.96
C LEU A 53 4.67 13.43 22.85
N SER A 54 3.97 14.50 22.50
CA SER A 54 4.56 15.85 22.45
C SER A 54 5.03 16.32 23.83
N GLN A 55 4.26 16.02 24.88
CA GLN A 55 4.63 16.36 26.27
C GLN A 55 5.85 15.57 26.73
N VAL A 56 5.90 14.27 26.44
CA VAL A 56 7.06 13.42 26.75
C VAL A 56 8.31 13.94 26.04
N LYS A 57 8.21 14.26 24.74
CA LYS A 57 9.32 14.85 24.00
C LYS A 57 9.80 16.19 24.58
N ALA A 58 8.87 17.08 24.94
CA ALA A 58 9.22 18.35 25.56
C ALA A 58 9.92 18.16 26.92
N GLN A 59 9.50 17.16 27.71
CA GLN A 59 10.17 16.80 28.97
C GLN A 59 11.57 16.23 28.73
N GLU A 60 11.72 15.33 27.75
CA GLU A 60 13.02 14.77 27.36
C GLU A 60 13.98 15.86 26.85
N GLU A 61 13.50 16.81 26.04
CA GLU A 61 14.29 17.95 25.56
C GLU A 61 14.73 18.84 26.73
N ALA A 62 13.83 19.17 27.67
CA ALA A 62 14.18 19.91 28.87
C ALA A 62 15.25 19.20 29.71
N GLN A 63 15.12 17.88 29.92
CA GLN A 63 16.13 17.07 30.61
C GLN A 63 17.48 17.07 29.87
N GLN A 64 17.47 16.99 28.55
CA GLN A 64 18.70 17.05 27.75
C GLN A 64 19.38 18.42 27.87
N GLU A 65 18.61 19.52 27.91
CA GLU A 65 19.16 20.86 28.14
C GLU A 65 19.78 21.01 29.54
N GLU A 66 19.14 20.46 30.57
CA GLU A 66 19.68 20.45 31.94
C GLU A 66 21.01 19.67 32.00
N LEU A 67 21.08 18.49 31.39
CA LEU A 67 22.31 17.70 31.30
C LEU A 67 23.42 18.43 30.52
N ARG A 68 23.06 19.14 29.44
CA ARG A 68 24.01 19.99 28.68
C ARG A 68 24.52 21.15 29.53
N ARG A 69 23.67 21.80 30.33
CA ARG A 69 24.08 22.86 31.28
C ARG A 69 25.03 22.32 32.35
N GLN A 70 24.86 21.06 32.76
CA GLN A 70 25.76 20.34 33.67
C GLN A 70 27.02 19.82 32.97
N ASN A 71 27.22 20.12 31.68
CA ASN A 71 28.36 19.67 30.88
C ASN A 71 28.48 18.13 30.76
N ILE A 72 27.36 17.43 30.88
CA ILE A 72 27.27 15.97 30.74
C ILE A 72 26.96 15.64 29.27
N ASP A 73 27.78 14.81 28.64
CA ASP A 73 27.54 14.33 27.27
C ASP A 73 26.37 13.33 27.25
N VAL A 74 25.21 13.82 26.83
CA VAL A 74 23.96 13.05 26.68
C VAL A 74 24.14 11.85 25.77
N ASP A 75 24.89 11.99 24.68
CA ASP A 75 25.07 10.91 23.71
C ASP A 75 25.95 9.80 24.28
N ARG A 76 26.89 10.14 25.18
CA ARG A 76 27.69 9.15 25.91
C ARG A 76 26.84 8.33 26.88
N ILE A 77 25.87 8.93 27.56
CA ILE A 77 24.93 8.21 28.44
C ILE A 77 24.07 7.27 27.60
N LYS A 78 23.45 7.77 26.52
CA LYS A 78 22.65 6.95 25.59
C LYS A 78 23.44 5.77 25.02
N ARG A 79 24.71 6.00 24.61
CA ARG A 79 25.59 4.92 24.12
C ARG A 79 25.87 3.84 25.15
N ARG A 80 25.85 4.16 26.45
CA ARG A 80 26.04 3.17 27.54
C ARG A 80 24.79 2.33 27.81
N GLU A 81 23.62 2.82 27.44
CA GLU A 81 22.34 2.14 27.67
C GLU A 81 22.00 1.13 26.56
N TYR A 82 22.67 1.19 25.40
CA TYR A 82 22.49 0.18 24.37
C TYR A 82 23.01 -1.18 24.83
N THR A 83 22.12 -2.16 24.78
CA THR A 83 22.49 -3.58 24.94
C THR A 83 23.12 -4.12 23.65
N ILE A 84 23.90 -5.19 23.76
CA ILE A 84 24.55 -5.83 22.61
C ILE A 84 23.49 -6.24 21.56
N GLU A 85 22.37 -6.79 22.00
CA GLU A 85 21.25 -7.17 21.11
C GLU A 85 20.65 -5.99 20.34
N GLN A 86 20.55 -4.82 20.99
CA GLN A 86 20.04 -3.60 20.35
C GLN A 86 21.03 -3.05 19.32
N ASP A 87 22.33 -3.11 19.60
CA ASP A 87 23.36 -2.70 18.64
C ASP A 87 23.40 -3.64 17.42
N GLU A 88 23.30 -4.95 17.64
CA GLU A 88 23.21 -5.94 16.56
C GLU A 88 21.97 -5.70 15.67
N ALA A 89 20.79 -5.51 16.27
CA ALA A 89 19.57 -5.20 15.54
C ALA A 89 19.67 -3.87 14.76
N TRP A 90 20.34 -2.87 15.34
CA TRP A 90 20.60 -1.60 14.68
C TRP A 90 21.55 -1.76 13.48
N ASN A 91 22.61 -2.57 13.64
CA ASN A 91 23.55 -2.89 12.58
C ASN A 91 22.89 -3.69 11.45
N GLU A 92 22.01 -4.64 11.77
CA GLU A 92 21.18 -5.34 10.77
C GLU A 92 20.26 -4.37 10.02
N LYS A 93 19.62 -3.44 10.75
CA LYS A 93 18.78 -2.41 10.14
C LYS A 93 19.60 -1.52 9.19
N LEU A 94 20.79 -1.07 9.59
CA LEU A 94 21.68 -0.30 8.72
C LEU A 94 22.10 -1.09 7.47
N LYS A 95 22.47 -2.36 7.62
CA LYS A 95 22.80 -3.24 6.49
C LYS A 95 21.61 -3.40 5.54
N SER A 96 20.42 -3.67 6.07
CA SER A 96 19.20 -3.83 5.27
C SER A 96 18.82 -2.53 4.52
N ASN A 97 19.00 -1.37 5.17
CA ASN A 97 18.78 -0.07 4.56
C ASN A 97 19.81 0.23 3.47
N LYS A 98 21.07 -0.15 3.67
CA LYS A 98 22.13 0.01 2.66
C LYS A 98 21.82 -0.83 1.42
N THR A 99 21.48 -2.11 1.60
CA THR A 99 21.07 -2.97 0.48
C THR A 99 19.82 -2.44 -0.22
N ALA A 100 18.85 -1.92 0.55
CA ALA A 100 17.66 -1.31 -0.02
C ALA A 100 17.98 -0.03 -0.80
N ALA A 101 18.99 0.73 -0.38
CA ALA A 101 19.46 1.92 -1.08
C ALA A 101 20.12 1.56 -2.41
N GLU A 102 20.98 0.55 -2.43
CA GLU A 102 21.60 0.01 -3.64
C GLU A 102 20.55 -0.57 -4.60
N ASP A 103 19.46 -1.16 -4.07
CA ASP A 103 18.32 -1.68 -4.84
C ASP A 103 17.32 -0.60 -5.31
N ARG A 104 17.51 0.68 -4.97
CA ARG A 104 16.61 1.77 -5.41
C ARG A 104 16.82 2.12 -6.88
N GLU A 105 18.07 2.21 -7.32
CA GLU A 105 18.42 2.56 -8.69
C GLU A 105 18.25 1.37 -9.63
N PHE A 106 17.82 1.65 -10.87
CA PHE A 106 17.75 0.63 -11.89
C PHE A 106 19.15 0.36 -12.44
N GLN A 107 19.72 -0.79 -12.08
CA GLN A 107 21.01 -1.24 -12.60
C GLN A 107 20.83 -2.18 -13.81
N ASN A 108 20.05 -3.26 -13.63
CA ASN A 108 19.82 -4.25 -14.69
C ASN A 108 18.46 -4.95 -14.57
N PHE A 109 18.02 -5.57 -15.68
CA PHE A 109 16.73 -6.27 -15.74
C PHE A 109 16.68 -7.53 -14.85
N LYS A 110 17.82 -8.21 -14.61
CA LYS A 110 17.86 -9.41 -13.76
C LYS A 110 17.58 -9.09 -12.29
N GLN A 111 18.18 -8.03 -11.76
CA GLN A 111 17.96 -7.52 -10.41
C GLN A 111 16.54 -6.99 -10.25
N LEU A 112 16.04 -6.24 -11.25
CA LEU A 112 14.66 -5.80 -11.25
C LEU A 112 13.68 -6.98 -11.17
N ALA A 113 13.89 -8.02 -11.98
CA ALA A 113 13.08 -9.24 -11.97
C ALA A 113 13.14 -9.97 -10.63
N ARG A 114 14.34 -10.13 -10.05
CA ARG A 114 14.53 -10.71 -8.72
C ARG A 114 13.76 -9.92 -7.65
N ARG A 115 13.81 -8.60 -7.70
CA ARG A 115 13.12 -7.72 -6.75
C ARG A 115 11.60 -7.81 -6.88
N THR A 116 11.08 -7.77 -8.10
CA THR A 116 9.63 -7.92 -8.33
C THR A 116 9.15 -9.30 -7.89
N TYR A 117 9.90 -10.35 -8.23
CA TYR A 117 9.59 -11.72 -7.81
C TYR A 117 9.60 -11.88 -6.28
N SER A 118 10.61 -11.34 -5.60
CA SER A 118 10.70 -11.39 -4.13
C SER A 118 9.54 -10.62 -3.46
N LYS A 119 9.11 -9.51 -4.07
CA LYS A 119 7.93 -8.77 -3.61
C LYS A 119 6.64 -9.54 -3.83
N GLU A 120 6.52 -10.21 -4.97
CA GLU A 120 5.38 -11.07 -5.28
C GLU A 120 5.29 -12.24 -4.30
N LEU A 121 6.41 -12.90 -3.99
CA LEU A 121 6.45 -13.96 -2.98
C LEU A 121 5.95 -13.50 -1.61
N LYS A 122 6.28 -12.27 -1.20
CA LYS A 122 5.79 -11.69 0.07
C LYS A 122 4.29 -11.38 0.05
N ASN A 123 3.73 -11.15 -1.13
CA ASN A 123 2.30 -10.87 -1.32
C ASN A 123 1.46 -12.14 -1.52
N LEU A 124 2.10 -13.30 -1.67
CA LEU A 124 1.37 -14.57 -1.76
C LEU A 124 0.84 -14.96 -0.38
N ASP A 125 -0.39 -15.50 -0.37
CA ASP A 125 -1.00 -16.02 0.85
C ASP A 125 -0.18 -17.18 1.42
N THR A 126 -0.10 -17.26 2.75
CA THR A 126 0.57 -18.37 3.43
C THR A 126 -0.13 -19.68 3.10
N ILE A 127 0.64 -20.71 2.74
CA ILE A 127 0.11 -22.03 2.38
C ILE A 127 -0.55 -22.68 3.60
N ASN A 128 -1.81 -23.11 3.44
CA ASN A 128 -2.47 -23.94 4.45
C ASN A 128 -1.99 -25.39 4.31
N THR A 129 -1.17 -25.85 5.26
CA THR A 129 -0.56 -27.19 5.26
C THR A 129 -1.59 -28.32 5.09
N LYS A 130 -2.76 -28.20 5.73
CA LYS A 130 -3.82 -29.22 5.64
C LYS A 130 -4.44 -29.31 4.25
N GLN A 131 -4.68 -28.15 3.61
CA GLN A 131 -5.20 -28.12 2.25
C GLN A 131 -4.18 -28.69 1.26
N TYR A 132 -2.90 -28.38 1.45
CA TYR A 132 -1.82 -28.92 0.63
C TYR A 132 -1.71 -30.45 0.73
N GLU A 133 -1.77 -31.00 1.95
CA GLU A 133 -1.75 -32.46 2.17
C GLU A 133 -2.94 -33.16 1.52
N ALA A 134 -4.15 -32.61 1.65
CA ALA A 134 -5.34 -33.14 1.01
C ALA A 134 -5.23 -33.11 -0.53
N GLN A 135 -4.71 -32.02 -1.09
CA GLN A 135 -4.45 -31.91 -2.53
C GLN A 135 -3.39 -32.92 -3.02
N LYS A 136 -2.35 -33.17 -2.21
CA LYS A 136 -1.30 -34.15 -2.50
C LYS A 136 -1.84 -35.59 -2.53
N GLN A 137 -2.71 -35.94 -1.60
CA GLN A 137 -3.38 -37.25 -1.57
C GLN A 137 -4.27 -37.44 -2.80
N LEU A 138 -5.11 -36.43 -3.10
CA LEU A 138 -5.98 -36.47 -4.28
C LEU A 138 -5.20 -36.60 -5.60
N TYR A 139 -4.07 -35.89 -5.72
CA TYR A 139 -3.17 -36.02 -6.87
C TYR A 139 -2.64 -37.47 -7.01
N HIS A 140 -2.21 -38.08 -5.89
CA HIS A 140 -1.72 -39.45 -5.90
C HIS A 140 -2.83 -40.43 -6.33
N ASP A 141 -4.04 -40.31 -5.78
CA ASP A 141 -5.16 -41.19 -6.11
C ASP A 141 -5.58 -41.08 -7.58
N LEU A 142 -5.64 -39.85 -8.12
CA LEU A 142 -5.96 -39.63 -9.53
C LEU A 142 -4.86 -40.16 -10.47
N LYS A 143 -3.59 -40.12 -10.04
CA LYS A 143 -2.47 -40.72 -10.78
C LYS A 143 -2.55 -42.25 -10.78
N GLN A 144 -2.94 -42.87 -9.66
CA GLN A 144 -3.19 -44.31 -9.59
C GLN A 144 -4.37 -44.75 -10.48
N GLN A 145 -5.36 -43.88 -10.68
CA GLN A 145 -6.47 -44.09 -11.62
C GLN A 145 -6.06 -44.00 -13.11
N GLY A 146 -4.77 -43.75 -13.41
CA GLY A 146 -4.27 -43.69 -14.79
C GLY A 146 -4.65 -42.43 -15.57
N LYS A 147 -5.11 -41.37 -14.88
CA LYS A 147 -5.41 -40.08 -15.52
C LYS A 147 -4.12 -39.37 -15.96
N SER A 148 -4.18 -38.66 -17.07
CA SER A 148 -3.08 -37.82 -17.56
C SER A 148 -2.78 -36.69 -16.57
N GLU A 149 -1.50 -36.34 -16.41
CA GLU A 149 -1.09 -35.27 -15.49
C GLU A 149 -1.75 -33.92 -15.80
N ALA A 150 -2.02 -33.63 -17.07
CA ALA A 150 -2.71 -32.40 -17.48
C ALA A 150 -4.15 -32.33 -16.94
N ASP A 151 -4.88 -33.45 -17.00
CA ASP A 151 -6.25 -33.54 -16.50
C ASP A 151 -6.29 -33.40 -14.99
N ILE A 152 -5.33 -34.01 -14.29
CA ILE A 152 -5.18 -33.92 -12.84
C ILE A 152 -4.94 -32.47 -12.42
N ILE A 153 -4.00 -31.77 -13.07
CA ILE A 153 -3.71 -30.35 -12.79
C ILE A 153 -4.95 -29.49 -12.99
N SER A 154 -5.68 -29.69 -14.09
CA SER A 154 -6.90 -28.91 -14.36
C SER A 154 -7.99 -29.14 -13.30
N SER A 155 -8.12 -30.37 -12.78
CA SER A 155 -9.09 -30.72 -11.74
C SER A 155 -8.72 -30.18 -10.35
N LEU A 156 -7.42 -30.12 -10.04
CA LEU A 156 -6.89 -29.65 -8.76
C LEU A 156 -6.80 -28.12 -8.69
N THR A 157 -6.86 -27.46 -9.84
CA THR A 157 -6.81 -26.00 -9.94
C THR A 157 -8.13 -25.39 -9.50
N ASP A 158 -8.14 -24.77 -8.32
CA ASP A 158 -9.29 -24.06 -7.82
C ASP A 158 -9.57 -22.80 -8.66
N ARG A 159 -10.76 -22.75 -9.28
CA ARG A 159 -11.19 -21.62 -10.12
C ARG A 159 -11.23 -20.30 -9.33
N ALA A 160 -11.53 -20.34 -8.04
CA ALA A 160 -11.56 -19.13 -7.21
C ALA A 160 -10.15 -18.51 -7.08
N LYS A 161 -9.13 -19.35 -6.81
CA LYS A 161 -7.73 -18.93 -6.73
C LYS A 161 -7.21 -18.42 -8.09
N LEU A 162 -7.58 -19.08 -9.18
CA LEU A 162 -7.25 -18.62 -10.54
C LEU A 162 -7.84 -17.23 -10.82
N ASN A 163 -9.12 -17.03 -10.50
CA ASN A 163 -9.76 -15.72 -10.67
C ASN A 163 -9.09 -14.63 -9.81
N ALA A 164 -8.74 -14.94 -8.56
CA ALA A 164 -8.02 -14.02 -7.68
C ALA A 164 -6.65 -13.63 -8.27
N MET A 165 -5.90 -14.60 -8.80
CA MET A 165 -4.63 -14.34 -9.50
C MET A 165 -4.83 -13.43 -10.72
N VAL A 166 -5.86 -13.66 -11.54
CA VAL A 166 -6.17 -12.80 -12.70
C VAL A 166 -6.51 -11.38 -12.27
N ILE A 167 -7.25 -11.21 -11.18
CA ILE A 167 -7.57 -9.88 -10.62
C ILE A 167 -6.29 -9.18 -10.17
N GLN A 168 -5.41 -9.85 -9.42
CA GLN A 168 -4.13 -9.30 -8.98
C GLN A 168 -3.24 -8.86 -10.15
N LEU A 169 -3.20 -9.64 -11.24
CA LEU A 169 -2.47 -9.27 -12.46
C LEU A 169 -3.01 -7.98 -13.10
N LYS A 170 -4.34 -7.86 -13.23
CA LYS A 170 -4.98 -6.65 -13.77
C LYS A 170 -4.78 -5.43 -12.87
N GLU A 171 -4.88 -5.59 -11.56
CA GLU A 171 -4.65 -4.52 -10.59
C GLU A 171 -3.21 -4.00 -10.67
N ARG A 172 -2.23 -4.89 -10.83
CA ARG A 172 -0.82 -4.50 -10.99
C ARG A 172 -0.61 -3.62 -12.23
N GLU A 173 -1.18 -4.01 -13.37
CA GLU A 173 -1.06 -3.24 -14.62
C GLU A 173 -1.69 -1.85 -14.47
N THR A 174 -2.92 -1.78 -13.96
CA THR A 174 -3.64 -0.51 -13.79
C THR A 174 -2.96 0.44 -12.80
N ASN A 175 -2.48 -0.07 -11.66
CA ASN A 175 -1.79 0.75 -10.66
C ASN A 175 -0.48 1.34 -11.19
N THR A 176 0.22 0.61 -12.04
CA THR A 176 1.46 1.08 -12.68
C THR A 176 1.21 2.27 -13.61
N VAL A 177 0.09 2.25 -14.36
CA VAL A 177 -0.29 3.33 -15.28
C VAL A 177 -0.75 4.58 -14.53
N LYS A 178 -1.54 4.43 -13.45
CA LYS A 178 -2.08 5.56 -12.68
C LYS A 178 -0.98 6.46 -12.10
N ARG A 179 0.09 5.88 -11.56
CA ARG A 179 1.21 6.64 -10.97
C ARG A 179 1.95 7.52 -11.98
N ARG A 180 1.86 7.22 -13.27
CA ARG A 180 2.53 8.00 -14.33
C ARG A 180 1.72 9.21 -14.80
N LYS A 181 0.41 9.26 -14.54
CA LYS A 181 -0.48 10.34 -15.01
C LYS A 181 -0.68 11.46 -13.99
N LEU A 182 -0.28 11.27 -12.74
CA LEU A 182 -0.42 12.24 -11.65
C LEU A 182 0.80 13.17 -11.58
N THR A 183 1.33 13.63 -12.71
CA THR A 183 2.36 14.69 -12.73
C THR A 183 1.68 16.00 -13.09
N GLU A 184 1.88 17.02 -12.25
CA GLU A 184 1.26 18.35 -12.41
C GLU A 184 1.48 18.92 -13.82
N ASP A 185 0.52 19.69 -14.29
CA ASP A 185 0.61 20.36 -15.57
C ASP A 185 1.58 21.54 -15.46
N ASN A 186 2.80 21.33 -15.93
CA ASN A 186 3.76 22.40 -16.09
C ASN A 186 3.24 23.36 -17.18
N GLN A 187 3.04 24.63 -16.81
CA GLN A 187 2.53 25.69 -17.70
C GLN A 187 3.41 25.91 -18.94
N ASN A 188 4.65 25.41 -18.93
CA ASN A 188 5.59 25.46 -20.04
C ASN A 188 5.32 24.41 -21.14
N SER A 189 4.12 23.84 -21.23
CA SER A 189 3.78 22.82 -22.24
C SER A 189 2.55 23.19 -23.05
N ILE A 190 2.69 23.17 -24.38
CA ILE A 190 1.60 23.44 -25.34
C ILE A 190 0.86 22.14 -25.71
N ASN A 191 1.58 21.02 -25.73
CA ASN A 191 1.00 19.69 -26.00
C ASN A 191 1.66 18.62 -25.10
N GLU A 192 1.05 17.44 -25.01
CA GLU A 192 1.52 16.34 -24.15
C GLU A 192 2.92 15.84 -24.51
N LYS A 193 3.28 15.81 -25.81
CA LYS A 193 4.63 15.40 -26.24
C LYS A 193 5.69 16.45 -25.85
N ASN A 194 5.34 17.73 -25.91
CA ASN A 194 6.15 18.86 -25.49
C ASN A 194 6.31 18.83 -23.95
N LYS A 195 5.26 18.51 -23.19
CA LYS A 195 5.35 18.25 -21.75
C LYS A 195 6.36 17.15 -21.44
N GLN A 196 6.22 15.98 -22.08
CA GLN A 196 7.14 14.85 -21.89
C GLN A 196 8.59 15.19 -22.31
N PHE A 197 8.76 16.03 -23.32
CA PHE A 197 10.08 16.51 -23.74
C PHE A 197 10.70 17.46 -22.71
N ASN A 198 9.95 18.46 -22.25
CA ASN A 198 10.40 19.40 -21.23
C ASN A 198 10.66 18.71 -19.89
N ASP A 199 9.86 17.71 -19.51
CA ASP A 199 10.10 16.88 -18.32
C ASP A 199 11.41 16.08 -18.44
N LYS A 200 11.74 15.58 -19.64
CA LYS A 200 13.05 14.93 -19.88
C LYS A 200 14.19 15.93 -19.76
N LEU A 201 14.06 17.12 -20.36
CA LEU A 201 15.07 18.17 -20.24
C LEU A 201 15.28 18.55 -18.77
N ASN A 202 14.20 18.74 -18.03
CA ASN A 202 14.29 19.10 -16.62
C ASN A 202 15.03 18.02 -15.81
N ARG A 203 14.75 16.74 -16.04
CA ARG A 203 15.44 15.65 -15.33
C ARG A 203 16.96 15.62 -15.55
N HIS A 204 17.45 16.04 -16.72
CA HIS A 204 18.87 15.98 -17.07
C HIS A 204 19.62 17.29 -16.84
N TYR A 205 18.96 18.42 -17.04
CA TYR A 205 19.60 19.73 -17.09
C TYR A 205 19.25 20.63 -15.90
N ASP A 206 18.28 20.29 -15.06
CA ASP A 206 17.90 21.15 -13.92
C ASP A 206 19.03 21.33 -12.91
N GLU A 207 19.87 20.32 -12.72
CA GLU A 207 21.04 20.40 -11.85
C GLU A 207 22.04 21.45 -12.34
N TYR A 208 22.22 21.59 -13.66
CA TYR A 208 23.18 22.53 -14.25
C TYR A 208 22.58 23.91 -14.55
N LEU A 209 21.26 23.99 -14.69
CA LEU A 209 20.54 25.20 -15.07
C LEU A 209 19.79 25.84 -13.91
N SER A 210 19.96 25.37 -12.67
CA SER A 210 19.29 25.90 -11.48
C SER A 210 19.50 27.41 -11.35
N ASP A 211 20.75 27.85 -11.48
CA ASP A 211 21.14 29.25 -11.29
C ASP A 211 20.57 30.14 -12.40
N LEU A 212 20.59 29.64 -13.64
CA LEU A 212 19.98 30.35 -14.77
C LEU A 212 18.46 30.44 -14.61
N LYS A 213 17.80 29.35 -14.18
CA LYS A 213 16.36 29.32 -13.90
C LYS A 213 15.99 30.31 -12.81
N ASP A 214 16.77 30.37 -11.74
CA ASP A 214 16.52 31.29 -10.63
C ASP A 214 16.84 32.74 -11.00
N ASN A 215 17.79 32.99 -11.89
CA ASN A 215 18.03 34.32 -12.45
C ASN A 215 16.87 34.76 -13.35
N ILE A 216 16.34 33.87 -14.21
CA ILE A 216 15.15 34.15 -15.02
C ILE A 216 13.94 34.46 -14.12
N LYS A 217 13.71 33.67 -13.06
CA LYS A 217 12.64 33.94 -12.09
C LYS A 217 12.83 35.26 -11.35
N ARG A 218 14.08 35.68 -11.12
CA ARG A 218 14.45 36.97 -10.53
C ARG A 218 14.46 38.13 -11.55
N GLY A 219 13.94 37.92 -12.76
CA GLY A 219 13.84 38.98 -13.78
C GLY A 219 15.14 39.25 -14.53
N SER A 220 15.97 38.21 -14.72
CA SER A 220 17.29 38.27 -15.36
C SER A 220 18.19 39.38 -14.81
N SER A 221 18.23 39.54 -13.49
CA SER A 221 19.24 40.39 -12.85
C SER A 221 20.56 39.62 -12.75
N THR A 222 21.35 39.75 -13.80
CA THR A 222 22.82 39.81 -13.75
C THR A 222 23.22 41.14 -14.35
#